data_AF-A0A7J4J5F9-F1
#
_entry.id   AF-A0A7J4J5F9-F1
#
_cell.length_a   1.000
_cell.length_b   1.000
_cell.length_c   1.000
_cell.angle_alpha   90.00
_cell.angle_beta   90.00
_cell.angle_gamma   90.00
#
_symmetry.space_group_name_H-M   'P 1'
#
loop_
_entity.id
_entity.type
_entity.pdbx_description
1 polymer ?
#
loop_
_entity_poly.entity_id
_entity_poly.type
_entity_poly.pdbx_seq_one_letter_code
_entity_poly.pdbx_strand_id
1 'polypeptide(L)'
;MLLTYIWNRTIRIENGFEHWFTCIIHPEVEPTNNRAERMLREEVILRKITGTLRNEKGTTANEVIMSLITTWKQQNKNPFLELRALL
;
A
#
# COMPACT_ATOMS: atom_id res chain seq x y z
N MET A 1 21.57 -1.68 17.93
CA MET A 1 20.26 -1.00 18.13
C MET A 1 20.27 0.45 17.62
N LEU A 2 21.19 1.32 18.09
CA LEU A 2 21.28 2.71 17.61
C LEU A 2 21.70 2.85 16.14
N LEU A 3 22.70 2.08 15.69
CA LEU A 3 23.17 2.10 14.29
C LEU A 3 22.08 1.68 13.30
N THR A 4 21.31 0.65 13.62
CA THR A 4 20.20 0.15 12.79
C THR A 4 19.07 1.18 12.67
N TYR A 5 18.80 1.93 13.75
CA TYR A 5 17.76 2.96 13.78
C TYR A 5 18.14 4.21 12.99
N ILE A 6 19.41 4.64 13.08
CA ILE A 6 19.96 5.74 12.28
C ILE A 6 19.96 5.35 10.80
N TRP A 7 20.43 4.16 10.47
CA TRP A 7 20.45 3.65 9.10
C TRP A 7 19.05 3.56 8.47
N ASN A 8 18.06 3.06 9.21
CA ASN A 8 16.66 3.04 8.75
C ASN A 8 16.06 4.44 8.55
N ARG A 9 16.53 5.47 9.27
CA ARG A 9 16.10 6.85 9.01
C ARG A 9 16.66 7.37 7.69
N THR A 10 17.96 7.18 7.45
CA THR A 10 18.61 7.70 6.25
C THR A 10 18.00 7.10 4.98
N ILE A 11 17.73 5.79 4.98
CA ILE A 11 17.07 5.10 3.86
C ILE A 11 15.67 5.64 3.58
N ARG A 12 14.89 5.95 4.62
CA ARG A 12 13.55 6.52 4.43
C ARG A 12 13.59 7.91 3.81
N ILE A 13 14.63 8.68 4.10
CA ILE A 13 14.83 10.00 3.49
C ILE A 13 15.25 9.81 2.03
N GLU A 14 16.26 8.98 1.77
CA GLU A 14 16.78 8.72 0.42
C GLU A 14 15.70 8.18 -0.53
N ASN A 15 14.92 7.18 -0.10
CA ASN A 15 13.87 6.58 -0.93
C ASN A 15 12.64 7.49 -1.11
N GLY A 16 12.44 8.47 -0.21
CA GLY A 16 11.28 9.35 -0.25
C GLY A 16 11.51 10.68 -0.95
N PHE A 17 12.78 11.09 -1.08
CA PHE A 17 13.15 12.46 -1.44
C PHE A 17 12.54 12.94 -2.76
N GLU A 18 12.57 12.09 -3.80
CA GLU A 18 11.95 12.41 -5.11
C GLU A 18 10.44 12.65 -5.03
N HIS A 19 9.75 12.07 -4.04
CA HIS A 19 8.29 12.09 -3.96
C HIS A 19 7.75 13.09 -2.94
N TRP A 20 8.57 13.63 -2.03
CA TRP A 20 8.11 14.51 -0.95
C TRP A 20 7.49 15.83 -1.44
N PHE A 21 7.94 16.32 -2.59
CA PHE A 21 7.47 17.58 -3.16
C PHE A 21 6.45 17.39 -4.29
N THR A 22 5.91 16.17 -4.46
CA THR A 22 4.92 15.87 -5.51
C THR A 22 3.72 16.82 -5.42
N CYS A 23 3.24 17.16 -4.21
CA CYS A 23 2.12 18.09 -4.03
C CYS A 23 2.41 19.54 -4.46
N ILE A 24 3.68 19.93 -4.58
CA ILE A 24 4.08 21.26 -5.10
C ILE A 24 3.96 21.28 -6.63
N ILE A 25 4.33 20.16 -7.27
CA ILE A 25 4.29 20.00 -8.74
C ILE A 25 2.87 19.70 -9.21
N HIS A 26 2.10 18.95 -8.40
CA HIS A 26 0.77 18.44 -8.69
C HIS A 26 -0.22 18.93 -7.61
N PRO A 27 -0.87 20.10 -7.79
CA PRO A 27 -1.78 20.69 -6.80
C PRO A 27 -2.98 19.80 -6.45
N GLU A 28 -3.33 18.86 -7.32
CA GLU A 28 -4.37 17.84 -7.11
C GLU A 28 -3.99 16.77 -6.07
N VAL A 29 -2.70 16.66 -5.73
CA VAL A 29 -2.20 15.74 -4.73
C VAL A 29 -2.18 16.43 -3.37
N GLU A 30 -2.97 15.92 -2.43
CA GLU A 30 -2.97 16.42 -1.06
C GLU A 30 -1.56 16.34 -0.43
N PRO A 31 -1.11 17.35 0.34
CA PRO A 31 0.18 17.35 1.02
C PRO A 31 0.19 16.44 2.26
N THR A 32 -0.63 15.38 2.28
CA THR A 32 -0.79 14.47 3.41
C THR A 32 -0.81 13.01 2.92
N ASN A 33 -0.31 12.10 3.75
CA ASN A 33 -0.34 10.66 3.48
C ASN A 33 -1.71 10.02 3.79
N ASN A 34 -2.72 10.82 4.16
CA ASN A 34 -4.01 10.32 4.67
C ASN A 34 -4.72 9.40 3.68
N ARG A 35 -4.63 9.71 2.38
CA ARG A 35 -5.21 8.89 1.32
C ARG A 35 -4.60 7.49 1.32
N ALA A 36 -3.28 7.39 1.30
CA ALA A 36 -2.59 6.10 1.28
C ALA A 36 -2.80 5.31 2.60
N GLU A 37 -2.75 5.97 3.75
CA GLU A 37 -3.02 5.31 5.05
C GLU A 37 -4.44 4.79 5.15
N ARG A 38 -5.43 5.55 4.64
CA ARG A 38 -6.83 5.10 4.60
C ARG A 38 -6.99 3.87 3.72
N MET A 39 -6.29 3.81 2.59
CA MET A 39 -6.30 2.66 1.70
C MET A 39 -5.69 1.41 2.36
N LEU A 40 -4.64 1.58 3.15
CA LEU A 40 -3.99 0.47 3.86
C LEU A 40 -4.79 -0.05 5.06
N ARG A 41 -5.71 0.74 5.64
CA ARG A 41 -6.46 0.35 6.84
C ARG A 41 -7.30 -0.90 6.65
N GLU A 42 -8.01 -1.01 5.52
CA GLU A 42 -8.83 -2.20 5.23
C GLU A 42 -7.97 -3.46 5.25
N GLU A 43 -6.77 -3.36 4.68
CA GLU A 43 -5.84 -4.48 4.61
C GLU A 43 -5.23 -4.85 5.97
N VAL A 44 -4.88 -3.84 6.77
CA VAL A 44 -4.40 -4.08 8.14
C VAL A 44 -5.47 -4.78 8.99
N ILE A 45 -6.74 -4.42 8.81
CA ILE A 45 -7.87 -5.08 9.48
C ILE A 45 -8.00 -6.53 8.99
N LEU A 46 -7.95 -6.75 7.67
CA LEU A 46 -8.05 -8.09 7.10
C LEU A 46 -6.96 -9.02 7.65
N ARG A 47 -5.70 -8.57 7.68
CA ARG A 47 -4.57 -9.33 8.26
C ARG A 47 -4.75 -9.65 9.74
N LYS A 48 -5.39 -8.75 10.50
CA LYS A 48 -5.72 -9.01 11.91
C LYS A 48 -6.76 -10.10 12.06
N ILE A 49 -7.79 -10.09 11.21
CA ILE A 49 -8.86 -11.11 11.23
C ILE A 49 -8.32 -12.48 10.78
N THR A 50 -7.50 -12.52 9.74
CA THR A 50 -6.98 -13.77 9.17
C THR A 50 -5.84 -14.42 9.95
N GLY A 51 -5.35 -13.75 11.01
CA GLY A 51 -4.32 -14.31 11.88
C GLY A 51 -2.92 -14.34 11.25
N THR A 52 -2.62 -13.28 10.49
CA THR A 52 -1.37 -12.99 9.78
C THR A 52 -0.99 -13.93 8.64
N LEU A 53 -0.01 -13.51 7.82
CA LEU A 53 0.55 -14.27 6.71
C LEU A 53 1.69 -15.14 7.25
N ARG A 54 1.57 -16.47 7.10
CA ARG A 54 2.45 -17.46 7.75
C ARG A 54 3.53 -18.07 6.84
N ASN A 55 3.52 -17.71 5.55
CA ASN A 55 4.53 -18.15 4.59
C ASN A 55 4.64 -17.13 3.44
N GLU A 56 5.76 -17.14 2.74
CA GLU A 56 6.04 -16.22 1.63
C GLU A 56 5.02 -16.33 0.50
N LYS A 57 4.65 -17.56 0.13
CA LYS A 57 3.65 -17.81 -0.92
C LYS A 57 2.30 -17.12 -0.62
N GLY A 58 1.85 -17.21 0.62
CA GLY A 58 0.64 -16.57 1.11
C GLY A 58 0.78 -15.05 1.14
N THR A 59 1.95 -14.54 1.53
CA THR A 59 2.27 -13.11 1.47
C THR A 59 2.18 -12.58 0.06
N THR A 60 2.87 -13.21 -0.90
CA THR A 60 2.86 -12.78 -2.30
C THR A 60 1.46 -12.87 -2.91
N ALA A 61 0.72 -13.95 -2.65
CA ALA A 61 -0.66 -14.08 -3.13
C ALA A 61 -1.56 -12.96 -2.58
N ASN A 62 -1.44 -12.66 -1.29
CA ASN A 62 -2.20 -11.60 -0.65
C ASN A 62 -1.81 -10.21 -1.19
N GLU A 63 -0.52 -9.94 -1.40
CA GLU A 63 -0.05 -8.69 -2.02
C GLU A 63 -0.63 -8.49 -3.42
N VAL A 64 -0.61 -9.52 -4.26
CA VAL A 64 -1.16 -9.46 -5.62
C VAL A 64 -2.66 -9.22 -5.59
N ILE A 65 -3.42 -10.01 -4.82
CA ILE A 65 -4.88 -9.89 -4.72
C ILE A 65 -5.27 -8.50 -4.20
N MET A 66 -4.61 -8.01 -3.16
CA MET A 66 -4.91 -6.71 -2.58
C MET A 66 -4.54 -5.56 -3.52
N SER A 67 -3.45 -5.68 -4.27
CA SER A 67 -3.09 -4.71 -5.31
C SER A 67 -4.15 -4.62 -6.40
N LEU A 68 -4.63 -5.77 -6.90
CA LEU A 68 -5.70 -5.84 -7.91
C LEU A 68 -7.00 -5.22 -7.41
N ILE A 69 -7.48 -5.65 -6.24
CA ILE A 69 -8.72 -5.14 -5.63
C ILE A 69 -8.64 -3.63 -5.42
N THR A 70 -7.50 -3.15 -4.89
CA THR A 70 -7.29 -1.73 -4.63
C THR A 70 -7.31 -0.92 -5.93
N THR A 71 -6.65 -1.41 -6.97
CA THR A 71 -6.60 -0.78 -8.29
C THR A 71 -8.01 -0.69 -8.90
N TRP A 72 -8.79 -1.78 -8.84
CA TRP A 72 -10.17 -1.76 -9.35
C TRP A 72 -11.07 -0.81 -8.57
N LYS A 73 -10.96 -0.78 -7.24
CA LYS A 73 -11.69 0.20 -6.41
C LYS A 73 -11.34 1.64 -6.81
N GLN A 74 -10.06 1.96 -7.03
CA GLN A 74 -9.63 3.28 -7.49
C GLN A 74 -10.20 3.66 -8.85
N GLN A 75 -10.38 2.67 -9.74
CA GLN A 75 -10.99 2.84 -11.06
C GLN A 75 -12.54 2.87 -11.03
N ASN A 76 -13.16 2.86 -9.84
CA ASN A 76 -14.62 2.73 -9.67
C ASN A 76 -15.21 1.46 -10.31
N LYS A 77 -14.42 0.39 -10.39
CA LYS A 77 -14.86 -0.92 -10.90
C LYS A 77 -15.31 -1.82 -9.75
N ASN A 78 -16.15 -2.80 -10.07
CA ASN A 78 -16.57 -3.82 -9.12
C ASN A 78 -15.49 -4.92 -9.02
N PRO A 79 -14.76 -5.05 -7.88
CA PRO A 79 -13.66 -6.00 -7.78
C PRO A 79 -14.08 -7.46 -7.97
N PHE A 80 -15.31 -7.82 -7.62
CA PHE A 80 -15.82 -9.18 -7.79
C PHE A 80 -16.00 -9.53 -9.28
N LEU A 81 -16.56 -8.61 -10.07
CA LEU A 81 -16.73 -8.81 -11.51
C LEU A 81 -15.38 -8.90 -12.23
N GLU A 82 -14.44 -8.02 -11.88
CA GLU A 82 -13.11 -8.00 -12.49
C GLU A 82 -12.31 -9.25 -12.11
N LEU A 83 -12.36 -9.70 -10.85
CA LEU A 83 -11.71 -10.94 -10.44
C LEU A 83 -12.29 -12.15 -11.17
N ARG A 84 -13.62 -12.20 -11.33
CA ARG A 84 -14.29 -13.27 -12.09
C ARG A 84 -13.89 -13.27 -13.56
N ALA A 85 -13.59 -12.12 -14.15
CA ALA A 85 -13.16 -12.03 -15.54
C ALA A 85 -11.73 -12.57 -15.78
N LEU A 86 -10.92 -12.73 -14.71
CA LEU A 86 -9.56 -13.28 -14.77
C LEU A 86 -9.48 -14.79 -14.52
N LEU A 87 -10.57 -15.43 -14.11
CA LEU A 87 -10.67 -16.87 -13.81
C LEU A 87 -11.32 -17.62 -14.97
#